data_AF-A0A7K2PBS4-F1
#
_entry.id   AF-A0A7K2PBS4-F1
#
_cell.length_a   1.000
_cell.length_b   1.000
_cell.length_c   1.000
_cell.angle_alpha   90.00
_cell.angle_beta   90.00
_cell.angle_gamma   90.00
#
_symmetry.space_group_name_H-M   'P 1'
#
loop_
_entity.id
_entity.type
_entity.pdbx_description
1 polymer ?
#
loop_
_entity_poly.entity_id
_entity_poly.type
_entity_poly.pdbx_seq_one_letter_code
_entity_poly.pdbx_strand_id
1 'polypeptide(L)'
;MSSGGSWIRGRHRSTGPSRKVTDAMDSQHDSAPASRPPESSRSQTTLRVNGKPHTLTVDHRRVLLDLLREDLELAGAKKGCDHGQCGACTVLVDG
;
A
#
# COMPACT_ATOMS: atom_id res chain seq x y z
N MET A 1 54.56 -60.92 -8.60
CA MET A 1 54.56 -61.07 -7.13
C MET A 1 54.25 -59.70 -6.54
N SER A 2 53.14 -59.58 -5.79
CA SER A 2 52.88 -58.59 -4.72
C SER A 2 52.95 -57.08 -5.06
N SER A 3 52.06 -56.17 -4.69
CA SER A 3 50.84 -56.15 -3.87
C SER A 3 50.27 -54.72 -3.95
N GLY A 4 48.95 -54.59 -3.75
CA GLY A 4 48.32 -53.39 -3.19
C GLY A 4 47.88 -52.34 -4.23
N GLY A 5 46.69 -51.75 -4.15
CA GLY A 5 45.65 -51.84 -3.14
C GLY A 5 44.60 -50.77 -3.43
N SER A 6 43.35 -51.22 -3.51
CA SER A 6 42.10 -50.54 -3.16
C SER A 6 42.07 -49.00 -3.20
N TRP A 7 41.47 -48.43 -4.25
CA TRP A 7 40.84 -47.11 -4.17
C TRP A 7 39.47 -47.14 -4.84
N ILE A 8 38.51 -46.58 -4.11
CA ILE A 8 37.22 -46.02 -4.52
C ILE A 8 36.13 -46.94 -5.08
N ARG A 9 35.18 -47.22 -4.18
CA ARG A 9 33.86 -47.81 -4.41
C ARG A 9 33.16 -47.16 -5.61
N GLY A 10 32.87 -47.98 -6.61
CA GLY A 10 32.05 -47.64 -7.75
C GLY A 10 30.64 -47.26 -7.35
N ARG A 11 30.32 -45.99 -7.54
CA ARG A 11 29.05 -45.44 -8.06
C ARG A 11 27.93 -46.49 -8.21
N HIS A 12 27.07 -46.59 -7.19
CA HIS A 12 25.82 -47.32 -7.28
C HIS A 12 25.00 -46.77 -8.46
N ARG A 13 24.80 -47.63 -9.45
CA ARG A 13 23.82 -47.48 -10.52
C ARG A 13 22.44 -47.76 -9.90
N SER A 14 21.69 -46.71 -9.60
CA SER A 14 20.25 -46.83 -9.35
C SER A 14 19.49 -46.37 -10.59
N THR A 15 18.96 -47.37 -11.29
CA THR A 15 17.89 -47.31 -12.28
C THR A 15 16.68 -46.50 -11.76
N GLY A 16 16.17 -45.56 -12.55
CA GLY A 16 14.80 -45.01 -12.39
C GLY A 16 13.72 -46.04 -12.79
N PRO A 17 12.40 -45.71 -12.85
CA PRO A 17 11.85 -44.39 -13.18
C PRO A 17 10.52 -43.96 -12.50
N SER A 18 10.09 -42.74 -12.82
CA SER A 18 8.69 -42.28 -12.90
C SER A 18 7.92 -42.03 -11.60
N ARG A 19 8.18 -40.89 -10.95
CA ARG A 19 7.15 -40.19 -10.18
C ARG A 19 6.64 -39.03 -11.01
N LYS A 20 5.36 -39.13 -11.35
CA LYS A 20 4.61 -38.22 -12.19
C LYS A 20 4.73 -36.81 -11.63
N VAL A 21 5.25 -35.88 -12.43
CA VAL A 21 5.05 -34.45 -12.21
C VAL A 21 3.58 -34.19 -12.50
N THR A 22 2.73 -34.38 -11.50
CA THR A 22 1.43 -33.73 -11.54
C THR A 22 1.70 -32.25 -11.40
N ASP A 23 1.31 -31.52 -12.43
CA ASP A 23 1.24 -30.08 -12.52
C ASP A 23 0.40 -29.54 -11.34
N ALA A 24 1.02 -29.44 -10.18
CA ALA A 24 0.53 -28.60 -9.11
C ALA A 24 0.99 -27.21 -9.50
N MET A 25 0.16 -26.52 -10.28
CA MET A 25 0.19 -25.07 -10.37
C MET A 25 0.00 -24.54 -8.96
N ASP A 26 1.12 -24.32 -8.28
CA ASP A 26 1.20 -23.47 -7.11
C ASP A 26 0.78 -22.08 -7.59
N SER A 27 -0.53 -21.84 -7.49
CA SER A 27 -1.11 -20.52 -7.60
C SER A 27 -0.78 -19.82 -6.29
N GLN A 28 0.46 -19.38 -6.16
CA GLN A 28 0.86 -18.31 -5.27
C GLN A 28 0.02 -17.08 -5.63
N HIS A 29 -1.16 -17.01 -5.02
CA HIS A 29 -1.92 -15.79 -4.85
C HIS A 29 -1.21 -14.99 -3.76
N ASP A 30 -0.03 -14.44 -4.09
CA ASP A 30 0.65 -13.47 -3.25
C ASP A 30 -0.26 -12.25 -3.14
N SER A 31 -0.96 -12.21 -2.00
CA SER A 31 -1.89 -11.17 -1.64
C SER A 31 -1.07 -9.98 -1.15
N ALA A 32 -0.68 -9.09 -2.06
CA ALA A 32 -0.18 -7.77 -1.66
C ALA A 32 -1.38 -6.83 -1.43
N PRO A 33 -1.64 -6.32 -0.20
CA PRO A 33 -2.53 -5.18 -0.04
C PRO A 33 -1.81 -3.94 -0.58
N ALA A 34 -1.89 -3.74 -1.90
CA ALA A 34 -1.41 -2.53 -2.52
C ALA A 34 -2.24 -1.35 -1.98
N SER A 35 -1.54 -0.36 -1.40
CA SER A 35 -1.98 1.04 -1.19
C SER A 35 -2.40 1.48 0.23
N ARG A 36 -1.91 0.90 1.33
CA ARG A 36 -1.89 1.68 2.59
C ARG A 36 -0.63 2.58 2.57
N PRO A 37 -0.78 3.92 2.43
CA PRO A 37 0.36 4.80 2.62
C PRO A 37 0.96 4.57 4.00
N PRO A 38 2.28 4.78 4.19
CA PRO A 38 2.91 4.57 5.48
C PRO A 38 2.11 5.32 6.53
N GLU A 39 1.87 4.68 7.66
CA GLU A 39 1.05 5.14 8.79
C GLU A 39 1.50 6.52 9.33
N SER A 40 2.70 6.96 8.93
CA SER A 40 3.25 8.30 9.13
C SER A 40 2.63 9.41 8.28
N SER A 41 1.79 9.11 7.26
CA SER A 41 1.20 10.13 6.39
C SER A 41 -0.06 10.77 6.97
N ARG A 42 -0.52 10.33 8.15
CA ARG A 42 -1.71 10.87 8.80
C ARG A 42 -1.41 11.44 10.18
N SER A 43 -2.07 12.54 10.53
CA SER A 43 -2.00 13.14 11.86
C SER A 43 -3.38 13.57 12.34
N GLN A 44 -3.59 13.54 13.65
CA GLN A 44 -4.79 14.12 14.25
C GLN A 44 -4.63 15.64 14.35
N THR A 45 -5.66 16.39 14.00
CA THR A 45 -5.66 17.86 14.06
C THR A 45 -7.05 18.36 14.41
N THR A 46 -7.10 19.45 15.18
CA THR A 46 -8.35 20.15 15.50
C THR A 46 -8.47 21.43 14.69
N LEU A 47 -9.53 21.54 13.91
CA LEU A 47 -9.87 22.72 13.10
C LEU A 47 -11.12 23.39 13.69
N ARG A 48 -11.16 24.72 13.73
CA ARG A 48 -12.37 25.47 14.07
C ARG A 48 -13.03 25.94 12.78
N VAL A 49 -14.14 25.31 12.40
CA VAL A 49 -14.85 25.61 11.16
C VAL A 49 -16.19 26.25 11.51
N ASN A 50 -16.44 27.45 10.99
CA ASN A 50 -17.64 28.24 11.32
C ASN A 50 -17.88 28.37 12.85
N GLY A 51 -16.80 28.55 13.61
CA GLY A 51 -16.84 28.65 15.08
C GLY A 51 -16.93 27.32 15.84
N LYS A 52 -17.16 26.20 15.16
CA LYS A 52 -17.29 24.86 15.77
C LYS A 52 -15.97 24.09 15.71
N PRO A 53 -15.49 23.47 16.80
CA PRO A 53 -14.30 22.64 16.78
C PRO A 53 -14.59 21.26 16.14
N HIS A 54 -13.66 20.80 15.30
CA HIS A 54 -13.67 19.51 14.62
C HIS A 54 -12.31 18.85 14.76
N THR A 55 -12.23 17.70 15.45
CA THR A 55 -11.00 16.90 15.57
C THR A 55 -11.05 15.76 14.57
N LEU A 56 -10.09 15.74 13.64
CA LEU A 56 -10.07 14.82 12.51
C LEU A 56 -8.68 14.21 12.35
N THR A 57 -8.61 12.98 11.86
CA THR A 57 -7.35 12.35 11.44
C THR A 57 -7.19 12.56 9.94
N VAL A 58 -6.22 13.36 9.54
CA VAL A 58 -6.01 13.83 8.16
C VAL A 58 -4.75 13.26 7.56
N ASP A 59 -4.82 12.89 6.27
CA ASP A 59 -3.64 12.60 5.47
C ASP A 59 -2.94 13.91 5.04
N HIS A 60 -1.61 13.94 5.11
CA HIS A 60 -0.80 15.12 4.80
C HIS A 60 -0.90 15.57 3.35
N ARG A 61 -1.36 14.69 2.44
CA ARG A 61 -1.58 15.02 1.02
C ARG A 61 -3.01 15.49 0.73
N ARG A 62 -3.90 15.44 1.72
CA ARG A 62 -5.30 15.79 1.54
C ARG A 62 -5.46 17.31 1.52
N VAL A 63 -6.21 17.81 0.53
CA VAL A 63 -6.50 19.23 0.41
C VAL A 63 -7.65 19.62 1.34
N LEU A 64 -7.59 20.84 1.89
CA LEU A 64 -8.59 21.35 2.83
C LEU A 64 -10.01 21.36 2.23
N LEU A 65 -10.14 21.65 0.93
CA LEU A 65 -11.44 21.63 0.24
C LEU A 65 -12.12 20.26 0.35
N ASP A 66 -11.37 19.18 0.13
CA ASP A 66 -11.91 17.82 0.19
C ASP A 66 -12.27 17.45 1.62
N LEU A 67 -11.52 17.92 2.62
CA LEU A 67 -11.89 17.74 4.02
C LEU A 67 -13.21 18.44 4.35
N LEU A 68 -13.35 19.70 3.95
CA LEU A 68 -14.56 20.48 4.23
C LEU A 68 -15.80 19.87 3.56
N ARG A 69 -15.64 19.34 2.34
CA ARG A 69 -16.76 18.80 1.56
C ARG A 69 -17.13 17.38 1.93
N GLU A 70 -16.15 16.51 2.14
CA GLU A 70 -16.40 15.07 2.33
C GLU A 70 -16.53 14.70 3.81
N ASP A 71 -15.67 15.25 4.68
CA ASP A 71 -15.66 14.89 6.10
C ASP A 71 -16.61 15.77 6.93
N LEU A 72 -16.79 17.03 6.54
CA LEU A 72 -17.66 17.98 7.24
C LEU A 72 -18.96 18.31 6.49
N GLU A 73 -19.14 17.78 5.29
CA GLU A 73 -20.34 17.97 4.45
C GLU A 73 -20.70 19.46 4.19
N LEU A 74 -19.70 20.34 4.24
CA LEU A 74 -19.86 21.78 4.03
C LEU A 74 -19.73 22.13 2.55
N ALA A 75 -20.86 22.32 1.88
CA ALA A 75 -20.93 22.59 0.43
C ALA A 75 -20.61 24.05 0.02
N GLY A 76 -20.26 24.93 0.96
CA GLY A 76 -20.02 26.36 0.69
C GLY A 76 -18.85 26.61 -0.27
N ALA A 77 -17.73 25.90 -0.08
CA ALA A 77 -16.61 25.91 -1.01
C ALA A 77 -16.78 24.84 -2.08
N LYS A 78 -16.59 25.21 -3.35
CA LYS A 78 -16.86 24.33 -4.51
C LYS A 78 -15.58 23.90 -5.21
N LYS A 79 -15.58 22.65 -5.68
CA LYS A 79 -14.55 22.17 -6.61
C LYS A 79 -14.80 22.76 -7.99
N GLY A 80 -13.95 23.71 -8.38
CA GLY A 80 -13.96 24.36 -9.69
C GLY A 80 -12.86 23.80 -10.58
N CYS A 81 -11.80 24.59 -10.79
CA CYS A 81 -10.66 24.21 -11.63
C CYS A 81 -9.60 23.35 -10.94
N ASP A 82 -9.69 23.13 -9.62
CA ASP A 82 -8.73 22.37 -8.78
C ASP A 82 -7.26 22.87 -8.80
N HIS A 83 -7.00 23.99 -9.47
CA HIS A 83 -5.67 24.57 -9.66
C HIS A 83 -5.63 26.09 -9.38
N GLY A 84 -6.58 26.58 -8.59
CA GLY A 84 -6.59 27.97 -8.09
C GLY A 84 -6.95 29.07 -9.10
N GLN A 85 -7.32 28.73 -10.34
CA GLN A 85 -7.61 29.71 -11.40
C GLN A 85 -8.97 30.42 -11.29
N CYS A 86 -9.97 29.81 -10.65
CA CYS A 86 -11.35 30.32 -10.67
C CYS A 86 -11.88 30.86 -9.33
N GLY A 87 -11.15 30.70 -8.22
CA GLY A 87 -11.57 31.18 -6.90
C GLY A 87 -12.79 30.49 -6.28
N ALA A 88 -13.38 29.47 -6.93
CA ALA A 88 -14.58 28.77 -6.41
C ALA A 88 -14.36 28.03 -5.08
N CYS A 89 -13.09 27.75 -4.75
CA CYS A 89 -12.68 27.06 -3.53
C CYS A 89 -12.10 28.00 -2.46
N THR A 90 -12.25 29.31 -2.59
CA THR A 90 -11.72 30.29 -1.62
C THR A 90 -12.42 30.16 -0.27
N VAL A 91 -11.62 30.15 0.80
CA VAL A 91 -12.07 30.11 2.19
C VAL A 91 -11.25 31.10 3.03
N LEU A 92 -11.81 31.56 4.15
CA LEU A 92 -11.11 32.40 5.11
C LEU A 92 -10.43 31.49 6.16
N VAL A 93 -9.12 31.65 6.33
CA VAL A 93 -8.33 30.95 7.35
C VAL A 93 -7.80 32.00 8.31
N ASP A 94 -8.01 31.77 9.61
CA ASP A 94 -7.55 32.61 10.72
C ASP A 94 -8.00 34.08 10.74
N GLY A 95 -8.76 34.55 9.74
CA GLY A 95 -9.46 35.83 9.75
C GLY A 95 -8.58 37.02 10.10
#